data_AF-A0A4Q5PX19-F1
#
_entry.id   AF-A0A4Q5PX19-F1
#
_cell.length_a   1.000
_cell.length_b   1.000
_cell.length_c   1.000
_cell.angle_alpha   90.00
_cell.angle_beta   90.00
_cell.angle_gamma   90.00
#
_symmetry.space_group_name_H-M   'P 1'
#
loop_
_entity.id
_entity.type
_entity.pdbx_description
1 polymer ?
#
loop_
_entity_poly.entity_id
_entity_poly.type
_entity_poly.pdbx_seq_one_letter_code
_entity_poly.pdbx_strand_id
1 'polypeptide(L)' 'MEKFVCPICNCEVDDSIIPYHKRVEQQILEAIQKTIPRWYDGETNKKCIDYYRALIANKTIK' A
#
# COMPACT_ATOMS: atom_id res chain seq x y z
N MET A 1 25.22 -8.55 7.12
CA MET A 1 23.86 -8.01 7.21
C MET A 1 23.05 -8.70 6.14
N GLU A 2 22.00 -9.42 6.53
CA GLU A 2 21.07 -9.98 5.56
C GLU A 2 20.28 -8.82 4.97
N LYS A 3 20.17 -8.79 3.64
CA LYS A 3 19.41 -7.73 2.95
C LYS A 3 17.95 -8.15 2.92
N PHE A 4 17.09 -7.43 3.63
CA PHE A 4 15.66 -7.63 3.48
C PHE A 4 15.16 -6.93 2.20
N VAL A 5 14.60 -7.72 1.28
CA VAL A 5 13.90 -7.21 0.11
C VAL A 5 12.40 -7.31 0.38
N CYS A 6 11.70 -6.18 0.31
CA CYS A 6 10.25 -6.19 0.50
C CYS A 6 9.57 -6.94 -0.66
N PRO A 7 8.72 -7.96 -0.39
CA PRO A 7 8.07 -8.73 -1.45
C PRO A 7 6.96 -7.95 -2.17
N ILE A 8 6.56 -6.78 -1.66
CA ILE A 8 5.50 -5.95 -2.24
C ILE A 8 6.09 -4.96 -3.25
N CYS A 9 7.10 -4.20 -2.84
CA CYS A 9 7.70 -3.15 -3.68
C CYS A 9 9.03 -3.56 -4.34
N ASN A 10 9.60 -4.72 -3.99
CA ASN A 10 10.91 -5.20 -4.42
C ASN A 10 12.08 -4.24 -4.10
N CYS A 11 11.90 -3.34 -3.13
CA CYS A 11 12.96 -2.47 -2.63
C CYS A 11 13.79 -3.18 -1.55
N GLU A 12 15.09 -2.91 -1.53
CA GLU A 12 15.94 -3.20 -0.38
C GLU A 12 15.58 -2.22 0.75
N VAL A 13 15.33 -2.75 1.94
CA VAL A 13 14.85 -1.99 3.08
C VAL A 13 15.79 -2.26 4.25
N ASP A 14 16.32 -1.19 4.85
CA ASP A 14 17.20 -1.28 5.99
C ASP A 14 16.50 -1.94 7.20
N ASP A 15 17.20 -2.82 7.90
CA ASP A 15 16.65 -3.58 9.03
C ASP A 15 15.98 -2.69 10.08
N SER A 16 16.53 -1.49 10.32
CA SER A 16 16.00 -0.53 11.29
C SER A 16 14.64 0.04 10.90
N ILE A 17 14.30 0.07 9.60
CA ILE A 17 13.04 0.64 9.10
C ILE A 17 12.02 -0.43 8.70
N ILE A 18 12.38 -1.73 8.71
CA ILE A 18 11.45 -2.84 8.36
C ILE A 18 10.12 -2.75 9.14
N PRO A 19 10.10 -2.53 10.47
CA PRO A 19 8.84 -2.46 11.21
C PRO A 19 7.96 -1.30 10.76
N TYR A 20 8.59 -0.15 10.46
CA TYR A 20 7.88 1.03 9.97
C TYR A 20 7.34 0.81 8.56
N HIS A 21 8.17 0.28 7.65
CA HIS A 21 7.79 -0.05 6.29
C HIS A 21 6.56 -0.97 6.27
N LYS A 22 6.60 -2.09 7.02
CA LYS A 22 5.45 -3.01 7.14
C LYS A 22 4.19 -2.33 7.69
N ARG A 23 4.34 -1.46 8.69
CA ARG A 23 3.20 -0.77 9.31
C ARG A 23 2.53 0.20 8.35
N VAL A 24 3.31 0.96 7.58
CA VAL A 24 2.77 1.89 6.58
C VAL A 24 2.01 1.15 5.49
N GLU A 25 2.57 0.05 4.97
CA GLU A 25 1.89 -0.79 3.98
C GLU A 25 0.55 -1.33 4.51
N GLN A 26 0.52 -1.79 5.76
CA GLN A 26 -0.72 -2.26 6.42
C GLN A 26 -1.78 -1.15 6.50
N GLN A 27 -1.39 0.07 6.88
CA GLN A 27 -2.30 1.21 6.99
C GLN A 27 -2.89 1.61 5.64
N ILE A 28 -2.08 1.56 4.58
CA ILE A 28 -2.53 1.81 3.21
C ILE A 28 -3.58 0.78 2.80
N LEU A 29 -3.33 -0.50 3.05
CA LEU A 29 -4.26 -1.59 2.74
C LEU A 29 -5.59 -1.43 3.49
N GLU A 30 -5.55 -1.11 4.79
CA GLU A 30 -6.76 -0.84 5.58
C GLU A 30 -7.55 0.35 5.05
N ALA A 31 -6.88 1.41 4.61
CA ALA A 31 -7.54 2.58 4.03
C ALA A 31 -8.22 2.24 2.69
N ILE A 32 -7.57 1.47 1.83
CA ILE A 32 -8.15 0.98 0.56
C ILE A 32 -9.36 0.10 0.87
N GLN A 33 -9.26 -0.82 1.84
CA GLN A 33 -10.34 -1.73 2.24
C GLN A 33 -11.59 -1.00 2.74
N LYS A 34 -11.41 0.03 3.56
CA LYS A 34 -12.53 0.84 4.08
C LYS A 34 -13.28 1.56 2.97
N THR A 35 -12.57 2.06 1.95
CA THR A 35 -13.19 2.80 0.85
C THR A 35 -13.75 1.90 -0.24
N ILE A 36 -13.12 0.75 -0.49
CA ILE A 36 -13.49 -0.19 -1.55
C ILE A 36 -13.75 -1.57 -0.92
N PRO A 37 -14.94 -1.76 -0.30
CA PRO A 37 -15.36 -3.07 0.17
C PRO A 37 -15.53 -3.97 -1.06
N ARG A 38 -14.63 -4.94 -1.23
CA ARG A 38 -14.42 -5.86 -2.39
C ARG A 38 -13.19 -5.59 -3.27
N TRP A 39 -12.21 -4.81 -2.81
CA TRP A 39 -10.92 -4.56 -3.50
C TRP A 39 -10.17 -5.80 -4.05
N TYR A 40 -10.56 -7.01 -3.64
CA TYR A 40 -10.01 -8.30 -4.03
C TYR A 40 -10.70 -8.93 -5.27
N ASP A 41 -11.75 -8.31 -5.83
CA ASP A 41 -12.38 -8.77 -7.07
C ASP A 41 -11.65 -8.18 -8.31
N GLY A 42 -11.61 -8.94 -9.41
CA GLY A 42 -10.75 -8.61 -10.56
C GLY A 42 -11.05 -7.25 -11.22
N GLU A 43 -12.27 -6.72 -11.07
CA GLU A 43 -12.69 -5.42 -11.64
C GLU A 43 -12.41 -4.23 -10.71
N THR A 44 -12.34 -4.41 -9.39
CA THR A 44 -12.02 -3.34 -8.43
C THR A 44 -10.55 -2.95 -8.40
N ASN A 45 -9.64 -3.77 -8.92
CA ASN A 45 -8.20 -3.49 -8.95
C ASN A 45 -7.86 -2.09 -9.51
N LYS A 46 -8.52 -1.65 -10.59
CA LYS A 46 -8.28 -0.32 -11.15
C LYS A 46 -8.69 0.81 -10.19
N LYS A 47 -9.85 0.68 -9.54
CA LYS A 47 -10.33 1.67 -8.55
C LYS A 47 -9.39 1.75 -7.34
N CYS A 48 -8.84 0.63 -6.90
CA CYS A 48 -7.85 0.57 -5.82
C CYS A 48 -6.56 1.30 -6.19
N ILE A 49 -6.05 1.08 -7.40
CA ILE A 49 -4.85 1.76 -7.91
C ILE A 49 -5.09 3.26 -8.04
N ASP A 50 -6.25 3.67 -8.59
CA ASP A 50 -6.57 5.08 -8.77
C ASP A 50 -6.77 5.78 -7.42
N TYR A 51 -7.40 5.12 -6.45
CA TYR A 51 -7.51 5.59 -5.07
C TYR A 51 -6.14 5.78 -4.42
N TYR A 52 -5.26 4.77 -4.54
CA TYR A 52 -3.91 4.83 -3.99
C TYR A 52 -3.08 5.96 -4.63
N ARG A 53 -3.16 6.14 -5.95
CA ARG A 53 -2.51 7.27 -6.66
C ARG A 53 -3.01 8.62 -6.17
N ALA A 54 -4.30 8.76 -5.91
CA ALA A 54 -4.86 9.99 -5.38
C ALA A 54 -4.39 10.27 -3.93
N LEU A 55 -4.26 9.24 -3.08
CA LEU A 55 -3.66 9.35 -1.75
C LEU A 55 -2.22 9.86 -1.81
N ILE A 56 -1.35 9.24 -2.65
CA ILE A 56 0.05 9.67 -2.81
C ILE A 56 0.13 11.12 -3.31
N ALA A 57 -0.76 11.51 -4.22
CA ALA A 57 -0.79 12.85 -4.79
C ALA A 57 -1.37 13.92 -3.83
N ASN A 58 -1.72 13.57 -2.59
CA ASN A 58 -2.45 14.42 -1.64
C ASN A 58 -3.75 15.01 -2.23
N LYS A 59 -4.41 14.28 -3.13
CA LYS A 59 -5.68 14.69 -3.72
C LYS A 59 -6.81 14.20 -2.83
N THR A 60 -7.69 15.11 -2.42
CA THR A 60 -8.91 14.75 -1.68
C THR A 60 -9.80 13.89 -2.57
N ILE A 61 -10.05 12.66 -2.16
CA ILE A 61 -10.99 11.76 -2.83
C ILE A 61 -12.35 12.06 -2.22
N LYS A 62 -13.21 12.74 -2.98
CA LYS A 62 -14.59 13.06 -2.59
C LYS A 62 -15.54 11.93 -2.96
#